data_AF-A0A1T4UJS7-F1
#
_entry.id   AF-A0A1T4UJS7-F1
#
_cell.length_a   1.000
_cell.length_b   1.000
_cell.length_c   1.000
_cell.angle_alpha   90.00
_cell.angle_beta   90.00
_cell.angle_gamma   90.00
#
_symmetry.space_group_name_H-M   'P 1'
#
loop_
_entity.id
_entity.type
_entity.pdbx_description
1 polymer ?
#
loop_
_entity_poly.entity_id
_entity_poly.type
_entity_poly.pdbx_seq_one_letter_code
_entity_poly.pdbx_strand_id
1 'polypeptide(L)'
;MLTGIQKLQLAKQLKQLRSQIKSNSIKGIEKLNLAKEIKAIRAQITGKVKKLTSRLDDLIKGKYDNLTPPKFIALVREISEEENDFESVKNPVINYVQKNIAA
;
A
#
# COMPACT_ATOMS: atom_id res chain seq x y z
N MET A 1 4.21 -5.12 16.32
CA MET A 1 4.72 -3.94 15.59
C MET A 1 5.99 -3.44 16.28
N LEU A 2 6.96 -2.88 15.56
CA LEU A 2 8.17 -2.30 16.17
C LEU A 2 7.82 -1.07 17.01
N THR A 3 8.37 -0.97 18.22
CA THR A 3 8.22 0.21 19.08
C THR A 3 8.97 1.42 18.53
N GLY A 4 8.63 2.64 18.96
CA GLY A 4 9.30 3.87 18.51
C GLY A 4 10.82 3.84 18.76
N ILE A 5 11.25 3.29 19.90
CA ILE A 5 12.66 3.13 20.27
C ILE A 5 13.37 2.16 19.32
N GLN A 6 12.74 1.02 18.99
CA GLN A 6 13.29 0.03 18.06
C GLN A 6 13.44 0.60 16.64
N LYS A 7 12.45 1.36 16.16
CA LYS A 7 12.54 2.05 14.85
C LYS A 7 13.70 3.04 14.81
N LEU A 8 13.92 3.78 15.91
CA LEU A 8 15.01 4.74 16.03
C LEU A 8 16.39 4.05 16.05
N GLN A 9 16.52 2.91 16.72
CA GLN A 9 17.74 2.10 16.70
C GLN A 9 18.05 1.58 15.29
N LEU A 10 17.06 1.01 14.61
CA LEU A 10 17.22 0.53 13.22
C LEU A 10 17.57 1.67 12.25
N ALA A 11 17.00 2.87 12.44
CA ALA A 11 17.32 4.04 11.62
C ALA A 11 18.78 4.50 11.80
N LYS A 12 19.30 4.46 13.04
CA LYS A 12 20.72 4.75 13.34
C LYS A 12 21.65 3.75 12.66
N GLN A 13 21.34 2.45 12.75
CA GLN A 13 22.11 1.40 12.07
C GLN A 13 22.10 1.60 10.55
N LEU A 14 20.95 1.94 9.96
CA LEU A 14 20.81 2.23 8.53
C LEU A 14 21.71 3.39 8.07
N LYS A 15 21.86 4.43 8.91
CA LYS A 15 22.75 5.57 8.61
C LYS A 15 24.22 5.13 8.59
N GLN A 16 24.64 4.31 9.55
CA GLN A 16 26.01 3.78 9.64
C GLN A 16 26.35 2.87 8.46
N LEU A 17 25.48 1.92 8.12
CA LEU A 17 25.69 1.03 6.96
C LEU A 17 25.76 1.81 5.64
N ARG A 18 24.96 2.87 5.48
CA ARG A 18 25.02 3.75 4.30
C ARG A 18 26.34 4.52 4.21
N SER A 19 26.89 4.97 5.34
CA SER A 19 28.22 5.61 5.34
C SER A 19 29.33 4.62 4.99
N GLN A 20 29.24 3.38 5.49
CA GLN A 20 30.20 2.33 5.17
C GLN A 20 30.17 1.99 3.68
N ILE A 21 29.00 1.77 3.07
CA ILE A 21 28.90 1.48 1.63
C ILE A 21 29.53 2.56 0.74
N LYS A 22 29.46 3.83 1.17
CA LYS A 22 30.02 4.97 0.43
C LYS A 22 31.53 5.07 0.55
N SER A 23 32.18 4.35 1.47
CA SER A 23 33.64 4.38 1.53
C SER A 23 34.25 3.59 0.37
N ASN A 24 35.33 4.12 -0.20
CA ASN A 24 36.04 3.48 -1.32
C ASN A 24 36.92 2.30 -0.88
N SER A 25 36.95 1.98 0.41
CA SER A 25 37.79 0.93 1.00
C SER A 25 37.20 -0.48 0.90
N ILE A 26 35.94 -0.61 0.48
CA ILE A 26 35.18 -1.87 0.56
C ILE A 26 35.10 -2.53 -0.82
N LYS A 27 35.44 -3.83 -0.88
CA LYS A 27 35.42 -4.61 -2.12
C LYS A 27 33.99 -4.96 -2.56
N GLY A 28 33.81 -5.35 -3.83
CA GLY A 28 32.48 -5.58 -4.42
C GLY A 28 31.58 -6.56 -3.63
N ILE A 29 32.15 -7.65 -3.12
CA ILE A 29 31.41 -8.68 -2.34
C ILE A 29 30.91 -8.10 -1.01
N GLU A 30 31.75 -7.36 -0.30
CA GLU A 30 31.40 -6.72 0.97
C GLU A 30 30.36 -5.61 0.77
N LYS A 31 30.48 -4.81 -0.31
CA LYS A 31 29.45 -3.83 -0.70
C LYS A 31 28.09 -4.50 -0.95
N LEU A 32 28.10 -5.67 -1.59
CA LEU A 32 26.88 -6.44 -1.87
C LEU A 32 26.23 -6.95 -0.57
N ASN A 33 27.04 -7.45 0.37
CA ASN A 33 26.56 -7.88 1.69
C ASN A 33 25.94 -6.72 2.48
N LEU A 34 26.61 -5.57 2.55
CA LEU A 34 26.07 -4.37 3.19
C LEU A 34 24.77 -3.90 2.52
N ALA A 35 24.65 -4.02 1.19
CA ALA A 35 23.45 -3.63 0.46
C ALA A 35 22.26 -4.55 0.78
N LYS A 36 22.50 -5.85 0.93
CA LYS A 36 21.50 -6.83 1.40
C LYS A 36 21.03 -6.52 2.82
N GLU A 37 21.95 -6.18 3.71
CA GLU A 37 21.64 -5.83 5.10
C GLU A 37 20.82 -4.54 5.20
N ILE A 38 21.20 -3.49 4.46
CA ILE A 38 20.41 -2.26 4.33
C ILE A 38 18.99 -2.56 3.83
N LYS A 39 18.84 -3.46 2.85
CA LYS A 39 17.52 -3.85 2.31
C LYS A 39 16.68 -4.56 3.38
N ALA A 40 17.29 -5.45 4.17
CA ALA A 40 16.61 -6.17 5.25
C ALA A 40 16.14 -5.21 6.36
N ILE A 41 17.00 -4.29 6.82
CA ILE A 41 16.64 -3.31 7.85
C ILE A 41 15.54 -2.37 7.34
N ARG A 42 15.61 -1.91 6.08
CA ARG A 42 14.51 -1.13 5.48
C ARG A 42 13.19 -1.89 5.54
N ALA A 43 13.18 -3.16 5.15
CA ALA A 43 11.98 -4.01 5.18
C ALA A 43 11.45 -4.23 6.61
N GLN A 44 12.31 -4.23 7.63
CA GLN A 44 11.89 -4.27 9.03
C GLN A 44 11.23 -2.95 9.46
N ILE A 45 11.86 -1.80 9.17
CA ILE A 45 11.36 -0.47 9.57
C ILE A 45 10.03 -0.14 8.89
N THR A 46 9.96 -0.35 7.57
CA THR A 46 8.75 -0.07 6.79
C THR A 46 7.65 -1.11 7.05
N GLY A 47 7.96 -2.16 7.82
CA GLY A 47 7.22 -3.42 7.76
C GLY A 47 7.28 -4.00 6.36
N LYS A 48 6.70 -5.18 6.18
CA LYS A 48 6.23 -5.59 4.87
C LYS A 48 5.27 -4.50 4.40
N VAL A 49 5.75 -3.49 3.67
CA VAL A 49 4.91 -2.80 2.71
C VAL A 49 4.69 -3.84 1.62
N LYS A 50 3.86 -4.85 1.93
CA LYS A 50 2.93 -5.29 0.92
C LYS A 50 2.31 -3.97 0.48
N LYS A 51 2.51 -3.61 -0.78
CA LYS A 51 1.41 -2.93 -1.47
C LYS A 51 0.24 -3.90 -1.35
N LEU A 52 -0.48 -3.88 -0.23
CA LEU A 52 -1.90 -4.06 -0.30
C LEU A 52 -2.31 -2.79 -1.03
N THR A 53 -2.29 -2.85 -2.37
CA THR A 53 -3.33 -2.10 -3.05
C THR A 53 -4.61 -2.70 -2.48
N SER A 54 -5.39 -1.89 -1.76
CA SER A 54 -6.69 -2.37 -1.32
C SER A 54 -7.44 -2.86 -2.57
N ARG A 55 -8.36 -3.83 -2.43
CA ARG A 55 -9.28 -4.15 -3.54
C ARG A 55 -10.00 -2.87 -4.02
N LEU A 56 -10.20 -1.90 -3.12
CA LEU A 56 -10.63 -0.53 -3.42
C LEU A 56 -9.66 0.23 -4.36
N ASP A 57 -8.36 0.20 -4.09
CA ASP A 57 -7.36 0.86 -4.95
C ASP A 57 -7.32 0.25 -6.35
N ASP A 58 -7.49 -1.06 -6.44
CA ASP A 58 -7.55 -1.81 -7.70
C ASP A 58 -8.84 -1.42 -8.47
N LEU A 59 -9.96 -1.22 -7.77
CA LEU A 59 -11.20 -0.72 -8.33
C LEU A 59 -11.07 0.71 -8.87
N ILE A 60 -10.51 1.63 -8.08
CA ILE A 60 -10.29 3.03 -8.48
C ILE A 60 -9.37 3.13 -9.70
N LYS A 61 -8.42 2.22 -9.85
CA LYS A 61 -7.49 2.18 -11.00
C LYS A 61 -8.06 1.54 -12.26
N GLY A 62 -9.34 1.16 -12.26
CA GLY A 62 -9.99 0.57 -13.43
C GLY A 62 -9.53 -0.86 -13.75
N LYS A 63 -8.98 -1.59 -12.77
CA LYS A 63 -8.50 -2.97 -12.98
C LYS A 63 -9.62 -3.94 -13.35
N TYR A 64 -10.87 -3.56 -13.08
CA TYR A 64 -12.08 -4.37 -13.28
C TYR A 64 -12.97 -3.90 -14.43
N ASP A 65 -12.52 -2.95 -15.26
CA ASP A 65 -13.32 -2.35 -16.35
C ASP A 65 -13.71 -3.37 -17.44
N ASN A 66 -12.97 -4.48 -17.54
CA ASN A 66 -13.23 -5.55 -18.50
C ASN A 66 -14.30 -6.55 -18.02
N LEU A 67 -14.85 -6.39 -16.81
CA LEU A 67 -15.89 -7.27 -16.29
C LEU A 67 -17.25 -6.97 -16.93
N THR A 68 -18.06 -8.01 -17.08
CA THR A 68 -19.46 -7.81 -17.46
C THR A 68 -20.19 -7.03 -16.37
N PRO A 69 -21.17 -6.17 -16.70
CA PRO A 69 -21.90 -5.35 -15.73
C PRO A 69 -22.37 -6.09 -14.46
N PRO A 70 -22.97 -7.31 -14.54
CA PRO A 70 -23.40 -8.01 -13.33
C PRO A 70 -22.23 -8.46 -12.43
N LYS A 71 -21.10 -8.85 -13.03
CA LYS A 71 -19.90 -9.27 -12.27
C LYS A 71 -19.20 -8.08 -11.62
N PHE A 72 -19.19 -6.94 -12.32
CA PHE A 72 -18.65 -5.70 -11.79
C PHE A 72 -19.43 -5.22 -10.56
N ILE A 73 -20.77 -5.19 -10.64
CA ILE A 73 -21.63 -4.78 -9.52
C ILE A 73 -21.43 -5.68 -8.30
N ALA A 74 -21.36 -7.01 -8.50
CA ALA A 74 -21.11 -7.96 -7.43
C ALA A 74 -19.76 -7.72 -6.73
N LEU A 75 -18.71 -7.44 -7.51
CA LEU A 75 -17.37 -7.15 -6.98
C LEU A 75 -17.31 -5.82 -6.24
N VAL A 76 -17.96 -4.77 -6.74
CA VAL A 76 -18.06 -3.48 -6.03
C VAL A 76 -18.77 -3.66 -4.69
N ARG A 77 -19.84 -4.46 -4.67
CA ARG A 77 -20.59 -4.77 -3.45
C ARG A 77 -19.73 -5.52 -2.43
N GLU A 78 -19.00 -6.54 -2.88
CA GLU A 78 -18.08 -7.30 -2.02
C GLU A 78 -17.01 -6.39 -1.39
N ILE A 79 -16.39 -5.51 -2.20
CA ILE A 79 -15.41 -4.53 -1.71
C ILE A 79 -16.07 -3.56 -0.71
N SER A 80 -17.33 -3.17 -0.96
CA SER A 80 -18.05 -2.25 -0.09
C SER A 80 -18.43 -2.86 1.27
N GLU A 81 -18.69 -4.17 1.30
CA GLU A 81 -19.04 -4.91 2.51
C GLU A 81 -17.79 -5.30 3.33
N GLU A 82 -16.64 -5.48 2.67
CA GLU A 82 -15.34 -5.68 3.33
C GLU A 82 -14.84 -4.41 4.05
N GLU A 83 -14.99 -3.24 3.41
CA GLU A 83 -14.61 -1.95 3.98
C GLU A 83 -15.84 -1.29 4.65
N ASN A 84 -16.14 -1.67 5.90
CA ASN A 84 -17.31 -1.20 6.67
C ASN A 84 -17.38 0.33 6.98
N ASP A 85 -16.71 1.19 6.21
CA ASP A 85 -16.47 2.61 6.54
C ASP A 85 -16.84 3.56 5.40
N PHE A 86 -17.93 3.28 4.68
CA PHE A 86 -18.48 4.21 3.68
C PHE A 86 -19.42 5.23 4.32
N GLU A 87 -19.19 6.51 4.07
CA GLU A 87 -20.19 7.54 4.34
C GLU A 87 -21.46 7.25 3.52
N SER A 88 -22.62 7.35 4.16
CA SER A 88 -23.90 7.18 3.48
C SER A 88 -24.05 8.21 2.36
N VAL A 89 -24.58 7.78 1.21
CA VAL A 89 -24.82 8.65 0.06
C VAL A 89 -25.77 9.79 0.47
N LYS A 90 -25.38 11.04 0.18
CA LYS A 90 -26.17 12.21 0.55
C LYS A 90 -27.50 12.24 -0.21
N ASN A 91 -28.57 12.65 0.48
CA ASN A 91 -29.93 12.75 -0.07
C ASN A 91 -30.05 13.45 -1.44
N PRO A 92 -29.35 14.57 -1.73
CA PRO A 92 -29.43 15.21 -3.05
C PRO A 92 -29.01 14.30 -4.21
N VAL A 93 -28.00 13.45 -3.97
CA VAL A 93 -27.50 12.50 -4.97
C VAL A 93 -28.51 11.37 -5.19
N ILE A 94 -29.07 10.84 -4.11
CA ILE A 94 -30.13 9.81 -4.18
C ILE A 94 -31.32 10.32 -5.01
N ASN A 95 -31.79 11.54 -4.72
CA ASN A 95 -32.92 12.15 -5.43
C ASN A 95 -32.63 12.32 -6.92
N TYR A 96 -31.41 12.75 -7.27
CA TYR A 96 -31.00 12.89 -8.66
C TYR A 96 -30.98 11.54 -9.38
N VAL A 97 -30.41 10.51 -8.76
CA VAL A 97 -30.30 9.17 -9.34
C VAL A 97 -31.69 8.56 -9.56
N GLN A 98 -32.58 8.62 -8.56
CA GLN A 98 -33.95 8.11 -8.68
C GLN A 98 -34.74 8.79 -9.80
N LYS A 99 -34.57 10.12 -9.96
CA LYS A 99 -35.25 10.89 -11.00
C LYS A 99 -34.79 10.53 -12.42
N ASN A 100 -33.53 10.17 -12.59
CA ASN A 100 -32.92 9.98 -13.92
C ASN A 100 -32.70 8.52 -14.32
N ILE A 101 -32.78 7.56 -13.40
CA ILE A 101 -32.73 6.12 -13.70
C ILE A 101 -34.13 5.56 -14.03
N ALA A 102 -35.20 6.23 -13.59
CA ALA A 102 -36.59 5.85 -13.89
C ALA A 102 -37.13 6.42 -15.22
N ALA A 103 -36.28 7.04 -16.04
CA ALA A 103 -36.59 7.56 -17.38
C ALA A 103 -35.85 6.72 -18.44
#